data_AF-X1NGT8-F1
#
_entry.id   AF-X1NGT8-F1
#
_cell.length_a   1.000
_cell.length_b   1.000
_cell.length_c   1.000
_cell.angle_alpha   90.00
_cell.angle_beta   90.00
_cell.angle_gamma   90.00
#
_symmetry.space_group_name_H-M   'P 1'
#
loop_
_entity.id
_entity.type
_entity.pdbx_description
1 polymer ?
#
loop_
_entity_poly.entity_id
_entity_poly.type
_entity_poly.pdbx_seq_one_letter_code
_entity_poly.pdbx_strand_id
1 'polypeptide(L)'
;ILVSKCRCGIGDKTFARLLCNCNTPEEALKKIDEGYVLGYHKAAKIAEIKLWAEMYGVSDLPDELARSLFITPFPSLQEALDHALDVKGNDAKVLFLLDGTMTVPISD
;
A
#
# COMPACT_ATOMS: atom_id res chain seq x y z
N ILE A 1 -1.17 -4.71 -6.61
CA ILE A 1 0.28 -4.49 -6.85
C ILE A 1 0.46 -3.04 -7.28
N LEU A 2 1.32 -2.29 -6.59
CA LEU A 2 1.66 -0.90 -6.89
C LEU A 2 3.06 -0.85 -7.50
N VAL A 3 3.21 -0.15 -8.62
CA VAL A 3 4.50 0.03 -9.29
C VAL A 3 4.86 1.50 -9.27
N SER A 4 5.87 1.87 -8.48
CA SER A 4 6.35 3.24 -8.41
C SER A 4 7.78 3.26 -7.92
N LYS A 5 8.66 3.97 -8.63
CA LYS A 5 10.08 4.05 -8.25
C LYS A 5 10.30 4.73 -6.89
N CYS A 6 9.36 5.57 -6.42
CA CYS A 6 9.51 6.31 -5.16
C CYS A 6 10.85 7.07 -5.06
N ARG A 7 11.25 7.76 -6.13
CA ARG A 7 12.57 8.43 -6.27
C ARG A 7 12.93 9.39 -5.14
N CYS A 8 11.93 9.97 -4.49
CA CYS A 8 12.09 10.92 -3.38
C CYS A 8 11.80 10.27 -2.01
N GLY A 9 11.76 8.94 -1.94
CA GLY A 9 11.41 8.18 -0.75
C GLY A 9 9.91 8.24 -0.43
N ILE A 10 9.61 8.20 0.86
CA ILE A 10 8.26 8.01 1.42
C ILE A 10 7.35 9.24 1.33
N GLY A 11 7.91 10.40 0.97
CA GLY A 11 7.19 11.67 0.96
C GLY A 11 6.97 12.22 2.38
N ASP A 12 5.71 12.46 2.73
CA ASP A 12 5.35 13.11 4.00
C ASP A 12 5.67 12.21 5.22
N LYS A 13 6.45 12.76 6.16
CA LYS A 13 6.92 12.02 7.35
C LYS A 13 5.82 11.78 8.38
N THR A 14 4.76 12.59 8.42
CA THR A 14 3.66 12.44 9.38
C THR A 14 2.86 11.18 9.10
N PHE A 15 2.58 10.92 7.82
CA PHE A 15 2.01 9.66 7.33
C PHE A 15 2.86 8.45 7.75
N ALA A 16 4.14 8.48 7.39
CA ALA A 16 5.06 7.37 7.62
C ALA A 16 5.21 7.08 9.12
N ARG A 17 5.42 8.13 9.92
CA ARG A 17 5.59 8.00 11.36
C ARG A 17 4.39 7.35 12.04
N LEU A 18 3.16 7.67 11.63
CA LEU A 18 1.99 7.02 12.22
C LEU A 18 2.00 5.52 11.95
N LEU A 19 2.13 5.12 10.68
CA LEU A 19 2.08 3.70 10.30
C LEU A 19 3.25 2.90 10.89
N CYS A 20 4.48 3.44 10.84
CA CYS A 20 5.65 2.77 11.40
C CYS A 20 5.58 2.57 12.93
N ASN A 21 4.73 3.33 13.64
CA ASN A 21 4.52 3.19 15.08
C ASN A 21 3.26 2.37 15.42
N CYS A 22 2.68 1.66 14.45
CA CYS A 22 1.53 0.78 14.66
C CYS A 22 1.89 -0.64 14.20
N ASN A 23 1.55 -1.62 15.02
CA ASN A 23 1.82 -3.03 14.69
C ASN A 23 0.76 -3.59 13.73
N THR A 24 -0.46 -3.03 13.76
CA THR A 24 -1.57 -3.48 12.92
C THR A 24 -2.30 -2.29 12.27
N PRO A 25 -2.98 -2.50 11.13
CA PRO A 25 -3.80 -1.46 10.52
C PRO A 25 -4.93 -0.96 11.44
N GLU A 26 -5.51 -1.82 12.27
CA GLU A 26 -6.55 -1.44 13.24
C GLU A 26 -6.02 -0.47 14.29
N GLU A 27 -4.79 -0.69 14.78
CA GLU A 27 -4.13 0.23 15.70
C GLU A 27 -3.93 1.61 15.06
N ALA A 28 -3.50 1.63 13.78
CA ALA A 28 -3.34 2.87 13.04
C ALA A 28 -4.67 3.62 12.89
N LEU A 29 -5.74 2.92 12.52
CA LEU A 29 -7.07 3.51 12.37
C LEU A 29 -7.62 4.04 13.69
N LYS A 30 -7.43 3.31 14.79
CA LYS A 30 -7.81 3.77 16.13
C LYS A 30 -7.10 5.07 16.51
N LYS A 31 -5.78 5.18 16.30
CA LYS A 31 -5.02 6.41 16.58
C LYS A 31 -5.49 7.60 15.73
N ILE A 32 -5.94 7.35 14.50
CA ILE A 32 -6.48 8.39 13.62
C ILE A 32 -7.83 8.89 14.13
N ASP A 33 -8.69 7.97 14.58
CA ASP A 33 -10.01 8.29 15.15
C ASP A 33 -9.90 9.09 16.45
N GLU A 34 -8.90 8.76 17.29
CA GLU A 34 -8.60 9.49 18.53
C GLU A 34 -8.10 10.93 18.31
N GLY A 35 -7.56 11.25 17.12
CA GLY A 35 -7.08 12.59 16.81
C GLY A 35 -6.50 12.75 15.42
N TYR A 36 -7.19 13.49 14.56
CA TYR A 36 -6.73 13.77 13.21
C TYR A 36 -5.58 14.79 13.17
N VAL A 37 -4.54 14.45 12.40
CA VAL A 37 -3.45 15.36 11.99
C VAL A 37 -3.38 15.41 10.47
N LEU A 38 -3.06 16.58 9.91
CA LEU A 38 -2.86 16.70 8.46
C LEU A 38 -1.82 15.68 7.97
N GLY A 39 -2.22 14.87 6.98
CA GLY A 39 -1.44 13.75 6.46
C GLY A 39 -1.95 12.37 6.89
N TYR A 40 -2.73 12.28 7.98
CA TYR A 40 -3.29 11.02 8.46
C TYR A 40 -4.30 10.40 7.49
N HIS A 41 -4.95 11.19 6.63
CA HIS A 41 -5.84 10.66 5.59
C HIS A 41 -5.13 9.67 4.64
N LYS A 42 -3.82 9.84 4.40
CA LYS A 42 -3.02 8.87 3.61
C LYS A 42 -2.78 7.58 4.39
N ALA A 43 -2.52 7.71 5.70
CA ALA A 43 -2.26 6.58 6.59
C ALA A 43 -3.53 5.74 6.77
N ALA A 44 -4.66 6.43 6.99
CA ALA A 44 -5.98 5.82 7.05
C ALA A 44 -6.25 4.98 5.80
N LYS A 45 -5.96 5.51 4.61
CA LYS A 45 -6.26 4.78 3.37
C LYS A 45 -5.44 3.51 3.20
N ILE A 46 -4.15 3.56 3.53
CA ILE A 46 -3.28 2.37 3.51
C ILE A 46 -3.74 1.35 4.55
N ALA A 47 -4.05 1.78 5.77
CA ALA A 47 -4.53 0.90 6.83
C ALA A 47 -5.90 0.26 6.47
N GLU A 48 -6.85 1.04 5.97
CA GLU A 48 -8.16 0.57 5.48
C GLU A 48 -8.00 -0.51 4.41
N ILE A 49 -7.15 -0.29 3.40
CA ILE A 49 -6.92 -1.27 2.33
C ILE A 49 -6.32 -2.56 2.90
N LYS A 50 -5.36 -2.44 3.83
CA LYS A 50 -4.71 -3.62 4.44
C LYS A 50 -5.69 -4.56 5.14
N LEU A 51 -6.80 -4.04 5.67
CA LEU A 51 -7.81 -4.86 6.36
C LEU A 51 -8.48 -5.89 5.44
N TRP A 52 -8.60 -5.60 4.14
CA TRP A 52 -9.35 -6.45 3.21
C TRP A 52 -8.54 -6.88 1.98
N ALA A 53 -7.36 -6.30 1.76
CA ALA A 53 -6.48 -6.63 0.65
C ALA A 53 -5.02 -6.74 1.07
N GLU A 54 -4.31 -7.60 0.35
CA GLU A 54 -2.86 -7.61 0.37
C GLU A 54 -2.32 -6.52 -0.54
N MET A 55 -1.34 -5.77 -0.04
CA MET A 55 -0.69 -4.69 -0.77
C MET A 55 0.75 -5.09 -1.06
N TYR A 56 1.06 -5.19 -2.34
CA TYR A 56 2.40 -5.49 -2.83
C TYR A 56 2.96 -4.27 -3.56
N GLY A 57 4.25 -3.99 -3.40
CA GLY A 57 4.91 -2.83 -3.98
C GLY A 57 6.19 -3.19 -4.73
N VAL A 58 6.35 -2.62 -5.92
CA VAL A 58 7.59 -2.66 -6.71
C VAL A 58 8.14 -1.23 -6.76
N SER A 59 9.19 -0.97 -5.99
CA SER A 59 9.73 0.37 -5.76
C SER A 59 11.20 0.33 -5.34
N ASP A 60 11.87 1.48 -5.35
CA ASP A 60 13.22 1.63 -4.78
C ASP A 60 13.20 1.98 -3.28
N LEU A 61 12.05 1.88 -2.59
CA LEU A 61 12.01 2.04 -1.14
C LEU A 61 12.74 0.89 -0.47
N PRO A 62 13.46 1.12 0.65
CA PRO A 62 14.00 0.05 1.46
C PRO A 62 12.89 -0.92 1.89
N ASP A 63 13.14 -2.22 1.77
CA ASP A 63 12.17 -3.27 2.08
C ASP A 63 11.55 -3.15 3.46
N GLU A 64 12.38 -2.89 4.48
CA GLU A 64 11.92 -2.73 5.86
C GLU A 64 10.96 -1.54 6.00
N LEU A 65 11.24 -0.46 5.27
CA LEU A 65 10.39 0.72 5.24
C LEU A 65 9.06 0.45 4.52
N ALA A 66 9.07 -0.32 3.43
CA ALA A 66 7.82 -0.72 2.77
C ALA A 66 6.95 -1.59 3.70
N ARG A 67 7.57 -2.56 4.38
CA ARG A 67 6.88 -3.46 5.33
C ARG A 67 6.29 -2.69 6.51
N SER A 68 6.98 -1.67 7.02
CA SER A 68 6.47 -0.83 8.11
C SER A 68 5.28 0.06 7.70
N LEU A 69 4.94 0.10 6.41
CA LEU A 69 3.74 0.77 5.88
C LEU A 69 2.67 -0.25 5.45
N PHE A 70 2.77 -1.49 5.91
CA PHE A 70 1.87 -2.60 5.55
C PHE A 70 1.91 -3.00 4.06
N ILE A 71 3.00 -2.68 3.35
CA ILE A 71 3.22 -3.06 1.95
C ILE A 71 4.30 -4.14 1.89
N THR A 72 4.03 -5.27 1.24
CA THR A 72 5.04 -6.30 0.97
C THR A 72 5.85 -5.89 -0.27
N PRO A 73 7.16 -5.63 -0.15
CA PRO A 73 8.00 -5.29 -1.29
C PRO A 73 8.31 -6.50 -2.16
N PHE A 74 8.41 -6.27 -3.47
CA PHE A 74 8.90 -7.21 -4.46
C PHE A 74 9.93 -6.53 -5.37
N PRO A 75 10.98 -7.25 -5.80
CA PRO A 75 12.04 -6.68 -6.62
C PRO A 75 11.64 -6.48 -8.08
N SER A 76 10.58 -7.14 -8.56
CA SER A 76 10.08 -7.01 -9.92
C SER A 76 8.55 -7.12 -10.00
N LEU A 77 7.96 -6.57 -11.06
CA LEU A 77 6.53 -6.70 -11.33
C LEU A 77 6.13 -8.15 -11.60
N GLN A 78 6.99 -8.91 -12.29
CA GLN A 78 6.71 -10.30 -12.60
C GLN A 78 6.60 -11.12 -11.31
N GLU A 79 7.57 -11.01 -10.40
CA GLU A 79 7.53 -11.74 -9.12
C GLU A 79 6.33 -11.35 -8.25
N ALA A 80 5.96 -10.07 -8.23
CA ALA A 80 4.76 -9.62 -7.52
C ALA A 80 3.46 -10.19 -8.12
N LEU A 81 3.40 -10.32 -9.45
CA LEU A 81 2.25 -10.87 -10.16
C LEU A 81 2.15 -12.38 -9.98
N ASP A 82 3.27 -13.10 -10.14
CA ASP A 82 3.33 -14.54 -9.95
C ASP A 82 2.89 -14.91 -8.54
N HIS A 83 3.42 -14.21 -7.53
CA HIS A 83 3.00 -14.40 -6.15
C HIS A 83 1.49 -14.10 -5.94
N ALA A 84 0.98 -13.03 -6.55
CA ALA A 84 -0.44 -12.70 -6.43
C ALA A 84 -1.34 -13.78 -7.06
N LEU A 85 -0.92 -14.39 -8.17
CA LEU A 85 -1.64 -15.49 -8.82
C LEU A 85 -1.55 -16.78 -8.01
N ASP A 86 -0.42 -17.07 -7.35
CA ASP A 86 -0.29 -18.19 -6.42
C ASP A 86 -1.27 -18.06 -5.24
N VAL A 87 -1.45 -16.84 -4.73
CA VAL A 87 -2.36 -16.55 -3.62
C VAL A 87 -3.83 -16.55 -4.06
N LYS A 88 -4.14 -16.00 -5.25
CA LYS A 88 -5.53 -15.80 -5.72
C LYS A 88 -6.09 -16.92 -6.59
N GLY A 89 -5.22 -17.74 -7.17
CA GLY A 89 -5.56 -18.72 -8.20
C GLY A 89 -5.08 -18.28 -9.59
N ASN A 90 -4.57 -19.24 -10.37
CA ASN A 90 -4.05 -19.00 -11.72
C ASN A 90 -5.10 -18.59 -12.76
N ASP A 91 -6.39 -18.74 -12.44
CA ASP A 91 -7.53 -18.30 -13.24
C ASP A 91 -8.06 -16.92 -12.83
N ALA A 92 -7.41 -16.24 -11.88
CA ALA A 92 -7.79 -14.92 -11.43
C ALA A 92 -7.75 -13.89 -12.58
N LYS A 93 -8.74 -13.00 -12.59
CA LYS A 93 -8.76 -11.87 -13.52
C LYS A 93 -7.83 -10.77 -13.01
N VAL A 94 -6.99 -10.26 -13.91
CA VAL A 94 -6.06 -9.16 -13.61
C VAL A 94 -6.54 -7.88 -14.29
N LEU A 95 -6.78 -6.84 -13.50
CA LEU A 95 -7.06 -5.50 -13.99
C LEU A 95 -5.78 -4.66 -13.96
N PHE A 96 -5.39 -4.14 -15.12
CA PHE A 96 -4.26 -3.22 -15.24
C PHE A 96 -4.74 -1.77 -15.28
N LEU A 97 -4.28 -0.96 -14.31
CA LEU A 97 -4.40 0.49 -14.33
C LEU A 97 -3.03 1.09 -14.59
N LEU A 98 -2.73 1.36 -15.86
CA LEU A 98 -1.41 1.87 -16.27
C LEU A 98 -1.11 3.25 -15.65
N ASP A 99 -2.11 4.14 -15.63
CA ASP A 99 -2.02 5.48 -15.04
C ASP A 99 -2.96 5.63 -13.84
N GLY A 100 -2.67 4.90 -12.76
CA GLY A 100 -3.54 4.82 -11.58
C GLY A 100 -3.82 6.16 -10.87
N THR A 101 -2.96 7.17 -11.03
CA THR A 101 -3.16 8.51 -10.43
C THR A 101 -4.00 9.44 -11.30
N MET A 102 -4.21 9.10 -12.57
CA MET A 102 -4.94 9.92 -13.55
C MET A 102 -6.25 9.26 -14.00
N THR A 103 -6.56 8.08 -13.46
CA THR A 103 -7.75 7.30 -13.82
C THR A 103 -8.75 7.30 -12.67
N VAL A 104 -10.05 7.48 -12.98
CA VAL A 104 -11.14 7.33 -12.02
C VAL A 104 -11.92 6.06 -12.40
N PRO A 105 -11.80 4.97 -11.65
CA PRO A 105 -12.61 3.77 -11.87
C PRO A 105 -14.08 4.09 -11.59
N ILE A 106 -14.96 3.66 -12.47
CA ILE A 106 -16.42 3.72 -12.27
C ILE A 106 -16.88 2.30 -11.94
N SER A 107 -17.69 2.16 -10.90
CA SER A 107 -18.41 0.92 -10.57
C SER A 107 -19.90 1.20 -10.71
N ASP A 108 -20.60 0.34 -11.44
CA ASP A 108 -22.06 0.33 -11.52
C ASP A 108 -22.70 -0.23 -10.25
#